data_AF-A0A2T0Q448-F1
#
_entry.id   AF-A0A2T0Q448-F1
#
_cell.length_a   1.000
_cell.length_b   1.000
_cell.length_c   1.000
_cell.angle_alpha   90.00
_cell.angle_beta   90.00
_cell.angle_gamma   90.00
#
_symmetry.space_group_name_H-M   'P 1'
#
loop_
_entity.id
_entity.type
_entity.pdbx_description
1 polymer ?
#
loop_
_entity_poly.entity_id
_entity_poly.type
_entity_poly.pdbx_seq_one_letter_code
_entity_poly.pdbx_strand_id
1 'polypeptide(L)'
;MTELSAAAELVGAFVRTLNPDTGADRLADRRGLAEFLRERGLASGPIPISVSHHTEALDLRAGLRAQLHRGAGRRVDPADLDRGARALDGLRISARLEPAGEPPLVLAPAVVDELRRCLAVIAAAWATVVISGEWRSIEF
;
A
#
# COMPACT_ATOMS: atom_id res chain seq x y z
N MET A 1 -20.01 3.76 14.41
CA MET A 1 -19.08 3.59 13.27
C MET A 1 -17.81 3.08 13.89
N THR A 2 -17.44 1.82 13.65
CA THR A 2 -16.22 1.24 14.23
C THR A 2 -15.02 1.96 13.63
N GLU A 3 -14.13 2.47 14.46
CA GLU A 3 -12.88 3.10 14.01
C GLU A 3 -12.07 2.07 13.21
N LEU A 4 -11.56 2.46 12.05
CA LEU A 4 -10.74 1.57 11.21
C LEU A 4 -9.40 1.34 11.91
N SER A 5 -8.83 0.14 11.78
CA SER A 5 -7.46 -0.09 12.24
C SER A 5 -6.47 0.80 11.49
N ALA A 6 -5.33 1.10 12.11
CA ALA A 6 -4.24 1.83 11.47
C ALA A 6 -3.80 1.19 10.13
N ALA A 7 -3.91 -0.14 10.01
CA ALA A 7 -3.64 -0.85 8.76
C ALA A 7 -4.68 -0.52 7.68
N ALA A 8 -5.97 -0.54 8.02
CA ALA A 8 -7.05 -0.18 7.11
C ALA A 8 -6.98 1.30 6.70
N GLU A 9 -6.63 2.19 7.62
CA GLU A 9 -6.40 3.60 7.33
C GLU A 9 -5.22 3.81 6.37
N LEU A 10 -4.10 3.13 6.58
CA LEU A 10 -2.92 3.23 5.71
C LEU A 10 -3.23 2.73 4.30
N VAL A 11 -3.86 1.56 4.17
CA VAL A 11 -4.28 1.01 2.88
C VAL A 11 -5.26 1.97 2.20
N GLY A 12 -6.29 2.42 2.90
CA GLY A 12 -7.29 3.36 2.40
C GLY A 12 -6.66 4.67 1.91
N ALA A 13 -5.73 5.23 2.69
CA ALA A 13 -5.01 6.44 2.30
C ALA A 13 -4.16 6.26 1.04
N PHE A 14 -3.51 5.11 0.90
CA PHE A 14 -2.69 4.80 -0.27
C PHE A 14 -3.53 4.63 -1.54
N VAL A 15 -4.67 3.95 -1.46
CA VAL A 15 -5.52 3.73 -2.64
C VAL A 15 -6.28 5.00 -3.06
N ARG A 16 -6.62 5.88 -2.12
CA ARG A 16 -7.35 7.15 -2.37
C ARG A 16 -6.51 8.27 -2.96
N THR A 17 -5.21 8.06 -3.18
CA THR A 17 -4.37 9.07 -3.82
C THR A 17 -4.76 9.36 -5.27
N LEU A 18 -5.48 8.44 -5.91
CA LEU A 18 -6.08 8.62 -7.23
C LEU A 18 -7.56 8.96 -7.06
N ASN A 19 -7.95 10.17 -7.48
CA ASN A 19 -9.33 10.59 -7.54
C ASN A 19 -9.96 10.15 -8.88
N PRO A 20 -10.98 9.29 -8.87
CA PRO A 20 -11.59 8.78 -10.12
C PRO A 20 -12.43 9.82 -10.86
N ASP A 21 -13.00 10.81 -10.16
CA ASP A 21 -13.90 11.80 -10.74
C ASP A 21 -13.12 12.89 -11.49
N THR A 22 -11.95 13.26 -10.97
CA THR A 22 -11.10 14.31 -11.57
C THR A 22 -9.91 13.76 -12.34
N GLY A 23 -9.57 12.48 -12.15
CA GLY A 23 -8.34 11.87 -12.63
C GLY A 23 -7.08 12.39 -11.92
N ALA A 24 -7.22 13.24 -10.89
CA ALA A 24 -6.09 13.77 -10.15
C ALA A 24 -5.40 12.65 -9.37
N ASP A 25 -4.09 12.52 -9.58
CA ASP A 25 -3.28 11.50 -8.92
C ASP A 25 -2.13 12.13 -8.15
N ARG A 26 -2.21 12.03 -6.83
CA ARG A 26 -1.16 12.53 -5.94
C ARG A 26 0.16 11.78 -6.09
N LEU A 27 0.13 10.53 -6.54
CA LEU A 27 1.34 9.73 -6.80
C LEU A 27 1.72 9.75 -8.28
N ALA A 28 1.17 10.66 -9.10
CA ALA A 28 1.47 10.76 -10.52
C ALA A 28 2.97 10.89 -10.82
N ASP A 29 3.73 11.48 -9.89
CA ASP A 29 5.17 11.63 -9.99
C ASP A 29 5.90 11.12 -8.73
N ARG A 30 7.22 11.03 -8.86
CA ARG A 30 8.11 10.54 -7.81
C ARG A 30 8.12 11.43 -6.57
N ARG A 31 7.91 12.74 -6.74
CA ARG A 31 7.90 13.69 -5.62
C ARG A 31 6.65 13.46 -4.77
N GLY A 32 5.49 13.31 -5.41
CA GLY A 32 4.24 12.99 -4.76
C GLY A 32 4.29 11.67 -3.99
N LEU A 33 4.95 10.65 -4.53
CA LEU A 33 5.22 9.40 -3.81
C LEU A 33 6.11 9.63 -2.57
N ALA A 34 7.24 10.32 -2.71
CA ALA A 34 8.12 10.61 -1.58
C ALA A 34 7.43 11.45 -0.48
N GLU A 35 6.58 12.40 -0.86
CA GLU A 35 5.76 13.20 0.06
C GLU A 35 4.76 12.34 0.81
N PHE A 36 3.99 11.51 0.10
CA PHE A 36 3.03 10.60 0.71
C PHE A 36 3.69 9.69 1.77
N LEU A 37 4.84 9.08 1.44
CA LEU A 37 5.52 8.15 2.34
C LEU A 37 6.01 8.85 3.62
N ARG A 38 6.48 10.09 3.52
CA ARG A 38 6.91 10.89 4.69
C ARG A 38 5.73 11.29 5.56
N GLU A 39 4.63 11.76 4.95
CA GLU A 39 3.42 12.13 5.70
C GLU A 39 2.79 10.94 6.44
N ARG A 40 2.95 9.73 5.90
CA ARG A 40 2.50 8.50 6.56
C ARG A 40 3.52 7.95 7.56
N GLY A 41 4.62 8.66 7.81
CA GLY A 41 5.67 8.22 8.73
C GLY A 41 6.43 6.97 8.29
N LEU A 42 6.29 6.55 7.02
CA LEU A 42 6.95 5.36 6.48
C LEU A 42 8.41 5.63 6.14
N ALA A 43 8.71 6.87 5.76
CA ALA A 43 10.04 7.32 5.38
C ALA A 43 10.61 8.30 6.40
N SER A 44 11.79 8.01 6.95
CA SER A 44 12.47 8.88 7.92
C SER A 44 13.27 10.03 7.27
N GLY A 45 13.40 10.04 5.94
CA GLY A 45 14.19 11.05 5.22
C GLY A 45 13.94 11.05 3.71
N PRO A 46 14.76 11.80 2.94
CA PRO A 46 14.68 11.80 1.48
C PRO A 46 14.94 10.40 0.92
N ILE A 47 14.04 9.93 0.05
CA ILE A 47 14.19 8.64 -0.64
C ILE A 47 14.50 8.90 -2.12
N PRO A 48 15.62 8.38 -2.65
CA PRO A 48 15.85 8.36 -4.08
C PRO A 48 14.90 7.36 -4.75
N ILE A 49 13.88 7.87 -5.45
CA ILE A 49 12.91 7.03 -6.16
C ILE A 49 13.32 6.94 -7.64
N SER A 50 13.62 5.73 -8.10
CA SER A 50 13.84 5.45 -9.51
C SER A 50 12.50 5.35 -10.27
N VAL A 51 12.54 5.35 -11.60
CA VAL A 51 11.33 5.18 -12.42
C VAL A 51 10.70 3.80 -12.22
N SER A 52 11.52 2.75 -12.13
CA SER A 52 11.02 1.38 -11.90
C SER A 52 10.35 1.24 -10.54
N HIS A 53 10.94 1.85 -9.52
CA HIS A 53 10.42 1.92 -8.16
C HIS A 53 9.09 2.68 -8.05
N HIS A 54 8.97 3.80 -8.78
CA HIS A 54 7.72 4.54 -8.86
C HIS A 54 6.64 3.72 -9.56
N THR A 55 7.00 3.03 -10.65
CA THR A 55 6.10 2.12 -11.37
C THR A 55 5.62 0.98 -10.46
N GLU A 56 6.52 0.36 -9.70
CA GLU A 56 6.20 -0.71 -8.73
C GLU A 56 5.19 -0.25 -7.67
N ALA A 57 5.32 0.99 -7.17
CA ALA A 57 4.35 1.58 -6.24
C ALA A 57 2.98 1.80 -6.89
N LEU A 58 2.93 2.28 -8.14
CA LEU A 58 1.67 2.48 -8.87
C LEU A 58 0.98 1.15 -9.18
N ASP A 59 1.75 0.13 -9.56
CA ASP A 59 1.25 -1.22 -9.82
C ASP A 59 0.65 -1.86 -8.56
N LEU A 60 1.35 -1.72 -7.42
CA LEU A 60 0.81 -2.15 -6.12
C LEU A 60 -0.51 -1.44 -5.82
N ARG A 61 -0.56 -0.12 -5.96
CA ARG A 61 -1.79 0.66 -5.69
C ARG A 61 -2.93 0.23 -6.61
N ALA A 62 -2.67 0.05 -7.90
CA ALA A 62 -3.66 -0.37 -8.88
C ALA A 62 -4.27 -1.74 -8.51
N GLY A 63 -3.44 -2.71 -8.15
CA GLY A 63 -3.91 -4.03 -7.72
C GLY A 63 -4.73 -4.00 -6.43
N LEU A 64 -4.30 -3.20 -5.43
CA LEU A 64 -5.08 -3.02 -4.20
C LEU A 64 -6.45 -2.37 -4.48
N ARG A 65 -6.50 -1.32 -5.31
CA ARG A 65 -7.75 -0.70 -5.76
C ARG A 65 -8.65 -1.69 -6.48
N ALA A 66 -8.09 -2.46 -7.42
CA ALA A 66 -8.83 -3.48 -8.14
C ALA A 66 -9.39 -4.55 -7.19
N GLN A 67 -8.63 -5.01 -6.21
CA GLN A 67 -9.12 -6.00 -5.25
C GLN A 67 -10.26 -5.45 -4.38
N LEU A 68 -10.15 -4.21 -3.92
CA LEU A 68 -11.24 -3.55 -3.18
C LEU A 68 -12.48 -3.36 -4.07
N HIS A 69 -12.33 -2.96 -5.34
CA HIS A 69 -13.45 -2.78 -6.27
C HIS A 69 -14.15 -4.11 -6.55
N ARG A 70 -13.38 -5.18 -6.78
CA ARG A 70 -13.90 -6.54 -6.94
C ARG A 70 -14.68 -6.97 -5.71
N GLY A 71 -14.16 -6.68 -4.53
CA GLY A 71 -14.82 -6.95 -3.26
C GLY A 71 -16.15 -6.20 -3.07
N ALA A 72 -16.27 -5.01 -3.66
CA ALA A 72 -17.51 -4.22 -3.72
C ALA A 72 -18.45 -4.61 -4.89
N GLY A 73 -18.16 -5.72 -5.60
CA GLY A 73 -18.97 -6.20 -6.72
C GLY A 73 -18.81 -5.40 -8.02
N ARG A 74 -17.81 -4.52 -8.12
CA ARG A 74 -17.54 -3.75 -9.34
C ARG A 74 -16.68 -4.58 -10.30
N ARG A 75 -16.83 -4.31 -11.61
CA ARG A 75 -15.96 -4.89 -12.64
C ARG A 75 -14.57 -4.26 -12.53
N VAL A 76 -13.55 -5.09 -12.68
CA VAL A 76 -12.13 -4.69 -12.61
C VAL A 76 -11.36 -5.26 -13.78
N ASP A 77 -10.27 -4.60 -14.15
CA ASP A 77 -9.31 -5.12 -15.12
C ASP A 77 -8.45 -6.20 -14.45
N PRO A 78 -8.45 -7.46 -14.93
CA PRO A 78 -7.56 -8.49 -14.42
C PRO A 78 -6.09 -8.10 -14.46
N ALA A 79 -5.68 -7.26 -15.42
CA ALA A 79 -4.30 -6.84 -15.55
C ALA A 79 -3.82 -5.97 -14.37
N ASP A 80 -4.72 -5.21 -13.72
CA ASP A 80 -4.39 -4.46 -12.50
C ASP A 80 -4.08 -5.39 -11.32
N LEU A 81 -4.88 -6.45 -11.17
CA LEU A 81 -4.66 -7.47 -10.13
C LEU A 81 -3.32 -8.17 -10.35
N ASP A 82 -3.02 -8.56 -11.59
CA ASP A 82 -1.77 -9.23 -11.94
C ASP A 82 -0.54 -8.34 -11.71
N ARG A 83 -0.63 -7.05 -12.03
CA ARG A 83 0.45 -6.07 -11.76
C ARG A 83 0.67 -5.91 -10.26
N GLY A 84 -0.40 -5.74 -9.48
CA GLY A 84 -0.29 -5.66 -8.02
C GLY A 84 0.25 -6.93 -7.38
N ALA A 85 -0.15 -8.10 -7.87
CA ALA A 85 0.37 -9.39 -7.40
C ALA A 85 1.89 -9.50 -7.65
N ARG A 86 2.36 -9.16 -8.86
CA ARG A 86 3.80 -9.12 -9.16
C ARG A 86 4.55 -8.11 -8.29
N ALA A 87 3.96 -6.95 -8.01
CA ALA A 87 4.56 -5.99 -7.09
C ALA A 87 4.68 -6.57 -5.68
N LEU A 88 3.65 -7.27 -5.17
CA LEU A 88 3.70 -7.96 -3.88
C LEU A 88 4.78 -9.06 -3.85
N ASP A 89 4.91 -9.86 -4.90
CA ASP A 89 5.93 -10.92 -5.01
C ASP A 89 7.36 -10.37 -4.92
N GLY A 90 7.57 -9.14 -5.38
CA GLY A 90 8.85 -8.43 -5.29
C GLY A 90 9.21 -7.91 -3.89
N LEU A 91 8.24 -7.84 -2.98
CA LEU A 91 8.41 -7.30 -1.63
C LEU A 91 8.72 -8.42 -0.64
N ARG A 92 9.90 -8.36 -0.01
CA ARG A 92 10.26 -9.33 1.03
C ARG A 92 9.73 -8.87 2.39
N ILE A 93 8.91 -9.72 3.00
CA ILE A 93 8.31 -9.54 4.31
C ILE A 93 8.65 -10.78 5.15
N SER A 94 8.94 -10.60 6.43
CA SER A 94 9.18 -11.69 7.37
C SER A 94 8.30 -11.54 8.60
N ALA A 95 7.78 -12.66 9.08
CA ALA A 95 7.11 -12.72 10.37
C ALA A 95 8.13 -12.55 11.50
N ARG A 96 7.77 -11.76 12.51
CA ARG A 96 8.55 -11.57 13.73
C ARG A 96 7.87 -12.28 14.89
N LEU A 97 8.65 -13.05 15.66
CA LEU A 97 8.17 -13.67 16.90
C LEU A 97 7.95 -12.62 18.00
N GLU A 98 8.79 -11.59 18.01
CA GLU A 98 8.70 -10.44 18.90
C GLU A 98 8.44 -9.19 18.05
N PRO A 99 7.17 -8.74 17.97
CA PRO A 99 6.83 -7.51 17.26
C PRO A 99 7.54 -6.30 17.89
N ALA A 100 8.01 -5.39 17.06
CA ALA A 100 8.67 -4.15 17.48
C ALA A 100 8.14 -2.95 16.68
N GLY A 101 8.36 -1.75 17.21
CA GLY A 101 7.84 -0.50 16.66
C GLY A 101 6.44 -0.13 17.19
N GLU A 102 5.96 1.05 16.82
CA GLU A 102 4.64 1.55 17.19
C GLU A 102 3.89 2.03 15.93
N PRO A 103 2.77 1.37 15.53
CA PRO A 103 2.23 0.14 16.14
C PRO A 103 3.14 -1.08 15.88
N PRO A 104 3.07 -2.12 16.75
CA PRO A 104 3.91 -3.31 16.62
C PRO A 104 3.64 -4.04 15.30
N LEU A 105 4.70 -4.23 14.50
CA LEU A 105 4.61 -4.94 13.21
C LEU A 105 4.95 -6.42 13.38
N VAL A 106 3.93 -7.27 13.28
CA VAL A 106 4.11 -8.74 13.20
C VAL A 106 4.77 -9.14 11.89
N LEU A 107 4.35 -8.49 10.79
CA LEU A 107 4.94 -8.63 9.46
C LEU A 107 5.86 -7.44 9.20
N ALA A 108 7.17 -7.69 9.24
CA ALA A 108 8.18 -6.65 9.07
C ALA A 108 8.83 -6.75 7.70
N PRO A 109 9.16 -5.61 7.06
CA PRO A 109 10.00 -5.60 5.87
C PRO A 109 11.33 -6.33 6.09
N ALA A 110 11.74 -7.13 5.10
CA ALA A 110 13.01 -7.86 5.05
C ALA A 110 13.86 -7.40 3.85
N VAL A 111 13.75 -6.12 3.50
CA VAL A 111 14.41 -5.48 2.35
C VAL A 111 15.33 -4.35 2.82
N VAL A 112 16.42 -4.15 2.09
CA VAL A 112 17.45 -3.15 2.40
C VAL A 112 17.05 -1.77 1.87
N ASP A 113 16.52 -1.70 0.65
CA ASP A 113 16.09 -0.46 0.01
C ASP A 113 14.93 0.21 0.78
N GLU A 114 15.04 1.53 0.98
CA GLU A 114 14.10 2.32 1.79
C GLU A 114 12.70 2.36 1.20
N LEU A 115 12.57 2.51 -0.12
CA LEU A 115 11.26 2.56 -0.76
C LEU A 115 10.57 1.22 -0.68
N ARG A 116 11.27 0.14 -1.04
CA ARG A 116 10.73 -1.21 -0.94
C ARG A 116 10.36 -1.55 0.50
N ARG A 117 11.08 -1.02 1.48
CA ARG A 117 10.72 -1.14 2.90
C ARG A 117 9.37 -0.48 3.17
N CYS A 118 9.17 0.74 2.71
CA CYS A 118 7.89 1.44 2.84
C CYS A 118 6.74 0.68 2.16
N LEU A 119 6.94 0.20 0.92
CA LEU A 119 5.93 -0.59 0.21
C LEU A 119 5.64 -1.92 0.90
N ALA A 120 6.65 -2.57 1.48
CA ALA A 120 6.49 -3.78 2.28
C ALA A 120 5.65 -3.54 3.54
N VAL A 121 5.73 -2.35 4.17
CA VAL A 121 4.83 -1.98 5.27
C VAL A 121 3.38 -1.87 4.78
N ILE A 122 3.14 -1.24 3.63
CA ILE A 122 1.80 -1.16 3.03
C ILE A 122 1.26 -2.56 2.68
N ALA A 123 2.11 -3.44 2.16
CA ALA A 123 1.75 -4.83 1.86
C ALA A 123 1.45 -5.65 3.14
N ALA A 124 2.20 -5.44 4.22
CA ALA A 124 1.92 -6.03 5.53
C ALA A 124 0.58 -5.52 6.12
N ALA A 125 0.30 -4.23 5.97
CA ALA A 125 -0.99 -3.64 6.34
C ALA A 125 -2.13 -4.26 5.51
N TRP A 126 -1.94 -4.43 4.19
CA TRP A 126 -2.89 -5.13 3.34
C TRP A 126 -3.19 -6.56 3.81
N ALA A 127 -2.15 -7.35 4.13
CA ALA A 127 -2.34 -8.69 4.67
C ALA A 127 -3.16 -8.69 5.97
N THR A 128 -2.89 -7.73 6.87
CA THR A 128 -3.65 -7.55 8.12
C THR A 128 -5.13 -7.27 7.85
N VAL A 129 -5.40 -6.34 6.93
CA VAL A 129 -6.76 -5.95 6.53
C VAL A 129 -7.53 -7.09 5.86
N VAL A 130 -6.83 -7.94 5.07
CA VAL A 130 -7.43 -9.14 4.47
C VAL A 130 -7.84 -10.14 5.54
N ILE A 131 -6.94 -10.41 6.50
CA ILE A 131 -7.17 -11.36 7.60
C ILE A 131 -8.30 -10.88 8.51
N SER A 132 -8.32 -9.60 8.87
CA SER A 132 -9.38 -9.03 9.74
C SER A 132 -10.71 -8.86 9.01
N GLY A 133 -10.70 -8.83 7.67
CA GLY A 133 -11.87 -8.58 6.84
C GLY A 133 -12.26 -7.09 6.74
N GLU A 134 -11.47 -6.19 7.32
CA GLU A 134 -11.71 -4.74 7.33
C GLU A 134 -11.68 -4.11 5.93
N TRP A 135 -11.13 -4.80 4.92
CA TRP A 135 -11.15 -4.31 3.54
C TRP A 135 -12.57 -3.96 3.05
N ARG A 136 -13.59 -4.60 3.61
CA ARG A 136 -15.01 -4.34 3.29
C ARG A 136 -15.51 -2.98 3.80
N SER A 137 -14.84 -2.44 4.81
CA SER A 137 -15.18 -1.17 5.45
C SER A 137 -14.34 0.00 4.91
N ILE A 138 -13.39 -0.28 4.01
CA ILE A 138 -12.61 0.77 3.34
C ILE A 138 -13.47 1.37 2.22
N GLU A 139 -13.87 2.63 2.38
CA GLU A 139 -14.49 3.43 1.32
C GLU A 139 -13.40 4.12 0.47
N PHE A 140 -13.50 4.08 -0.87
CA PHE A 140 -12.47 4.56 -1.80
C PHE A 140 -12.98 4.79 -3.22
#